data_AF-A0A536A0A9-F1
#
_entry.id   AF-A0A536A0A9-F1
#
_cell.length_a   1.000
_cell.length_b   1.000
_cell.length_c   1.000
_cell.angle_alpha   90.00
_cell.angle_beta   90.00
_cell.angle_gamma   90.00
#
_symmetry.space_group_name_H-M   'P 1'
#
loop_
_entity.id
_entity.type
_entity.pdbx_description
1 polymer ?
#
loop_
_entity_poly.entity_id
_entity_poly.type
_entity_poly.pdbx_seq_one_letter_code
_entity_poly.pdbx_strand_id
1 'polypeptide(L)' 'ADPIVATAYRFILEHRLRPLDAIHLAVCVEDCPGLAGGEEVVFVTRDSDQARAARALGLEVR' A
#
# COMPACT_ATOMS: atom_id res chain seq x y z
N ALA A 1 6.27 -17.80 2.45
CA ALA A 1 6.22 -16.63 3.34
C ALA A 1 4.97 -15.83 2.96
N ASP A 2 4.32 -15.18 3.92
CA ASP A 2 3.16 -14.33 3.65
C ASP A 2 3.58 -13.16 2.71
N PRO A 3 3.00 -13.05 1.50
CA PRO A 3 3.39 -12.02 0.53
C PRO A 3 3.15 -10.60 1.06
N ILE A 4 2.13 -10.41 1.91
CA ILE A 4 1.82 -9.11 2.52
C ILE A 4 2.97 -8.68 3.43
N VAL A 5 3.48 -9.60 4.26
CA VAL A 5 4.58 -9.30 5.19
C VAL A 5 5.88 -8.99 4.43
N ALA A 6 6.16 -9.72 3.35
CA ALA A 6 7.32 -9.47 2.51
C ALA A 6 7.25 -8.09 1.82
N THR A 7 6.09 -7.76 1.24
CA THR A 7 5.87 -6.46 0.58
C THR A 7 5.88 -5.30 1.59
N ALA A 8 5.27 -5.48 2.77
CA ALA A 8 5.32 -4.49 3.84
C ALA A 8 6.76 -4.23 4.29
N TYR A 9 7.58 -5.28 4.47
CA TYR A 9 8.99 -5.10 4.81
C TYR A 9 9.74 -4.28 3.76
N ARG A 10 9.46 -4.52 2.47
CA ARG A 10 10.04 -3.73 1.38
C ARG A 10 9.61 -2.25 1.44
N PHE A 11 8.34 -1.96 1.73
CA PHE A 11 7.86 -0.59 1.88
C PHE A 11 8.42 0.14 3.10
N ILE A 12 8.72 -0.57 4.20
CA ILE A 12 9.45 0.01 5.34
C ILE A 12 10.83 0.50 4.87
N LEU A 13 11.54 -0.29 4.07
CA LEU A 13 12.89 0.05 3.60
C LEU A 13 12.89 1.14 2.52
N GLU A 14 12.01 1.03 1.53
CA GLU A 14 11.99 1.91 0.35
C GLU A 14 11.31 3.26 0.63
N HIS A 15 10.27 3.26 1.46
CA HIS A 15 9.44 4.46 1.71
C HIS A 15 9.47 4.96 3.16
N ARG A 16 10.21 4.28 4.05
CA ARG A 16 10.33 4.62 5.48
C ARG A 16 8.98 4.66 6.21
N LEU A 17 8.04 3.81 5.81
CA LEU A 17 6.75 3.71 6.47
C LEU A 17 6.88 3.02 7.84
N ARG A 18 5.99 3.39 8.76
CA ARG A 18 5.79 2.63 10.00
C ARG A 18 5.22 1.25 9.64
N PRO A 19 5.48 0.20 10.44
CA PRO A 19 5.07 -1.17 10.09
C PRO A 19 3.58 -1.33 9.78
N LEU A 20 2.69 -0.70 10.54
CA LEU A 20 1.24 -0.78 10.27
C LEU A 20 0.84 -0.05 8.99
N ASP A 21 1.48 1.08 8.68
CA ASP A 21 1.23 1.82 7.45
C ASP A 21 1.72 1.04 6.22
N ALA A 22 2.85 0.34 6.36
CA ALA A 22 3.42 -0.53 5.34
C ALA A 22 2.55 -1.78 5.11
N ILE A 23 2.02 -2.40 6.17
CA ILE A 23 1.10 -3.54 6.05
C ILE A 23 -0.21 -3.10 5.37
N HIS A 24 -0.77 -1.96 5.78
CA HIS A 24 -1.97 -1.42 5.14
C HIS A 24 -1.78 -1.19 3.63
N LEU A 25 -0.64 -0.59 3.25
CA LEU A 25 -0.32 -0.37 1.84
C LEU A 25 -0.01 -1.69 1.09
N ALA A 26 0.63 -2.66 1.75
CA ALA A 26 0.90 -3.98 1.16
C ALA A 26 -0.38 -4.74 0.84
N VAL A 27 -1.36 -4.76 1.75
CA VAL A 27 -2.69 -5.34 1.47
C VAL A 27 -3.36 -4.64 0.28
N CYS A 28 -3.25 -3.31 0.21
CA CYS A 28 -3.80 -2.55 -0.91
C CYS A 28 -3.17 -2.93 -2.27
N VAL A 29 -1.88 -3.20 -2.31
CA VAL A 29 -1.17 -3.54 -3.55
C VAL A 29 -1.36 -5.00 -3.96
N GLU A 30 -1.35 -5.91 -2.99
CA GLU A 30 -1.31 -7.36 -3.26
C GLU A 30 -2.73 -7.96 -3.40
N ASP A 31 -3.65 -7.64 -2.49
CA ASP A 31 -4.95 -8.32 -2.40
C ASP A 31 -6.08 -7.51 -3.04
N CYS A 32 -6.10 -6.19 -2.86
CA CYS A 32 -7.22 -5.36 -3.31
C CYS A 32 -7.50 -5.42 -4.82
N PRO A 33 -6.52 -5.51 -5.73
CA PRO A 33 -6.80 -5.63 -7.16
C PRO A 33 -7.66 -6.87 -7.50
N GLY A 34 -7.43 -7.99 -6.81
CA GLY A 34 -8.23 -9.20 -6.97
C GLY A 34 -9.65 -9.07 -6.40
N LEU A 35 -9.81 -8.27 -5.34
CA LEU A 35 -11.09 -8.01 -4.68
C LEU A 35 -11.93 -6.95 -5.40
N ALA A 36 -11.29 -6.01 -6.09
CA ALA A 36 -11.95 -4.89 -6.76
C ALA A 36 -12.69 -5.29 -8.05
N GLY A 37 -12.55 -6.55 -8.52
CA GLY A 37 -13.31 -7.03 -9.68
C GLY A 37 -13.04 -6.25 -10.98
N GLY A 38 -11.86 -5.64 -11.10
CA GLY A 38 -11.48 -4.80 -12.24
C GLY A 38 -11.76 -3.30 -12.07
N GLU A 39 -12.37 -2.89 -10.95
CA GLU A 39 -12.47 -1.47 -10.59
C GLU A 39 -11.13 -0.93 -10.09
N GLU A 40 -10.96 0.40 -10.17
CA GLU A 40 -9.77 1.08 -9.69
C GLU A 40 -9.73 1.08 -8.16
N VAL A 41 -8.58 0.70 -7.59
CA VAL A 41 -8.33 0.77 -6.15
C VAL A 41 -7.85 2.18 -5.79
N VAL A 42 -8.66 2.89 -4.99
CA VAL A 42 -8.29 4.20 -4.42
C VAL A 42 -7.81 4.01 -2.99
N PHE A 43 -6.59 4.47 -2.70
CA PHE A 43 -6.01 4.39 -1.36
C PHE A 43 -6.38 5.62 -0.52
N VAL A 44 -7.18 5.43 0.52
CA VAL A 44 -7.67 6.54 1.36
C VAL A 44 -6.79 6.71 2.59
N THR A 45 -6.15 7.88 2.73
CA THR A 45 -5.35 8.18 3.92
C THR A 45 -5.19 9.68 4.15
N ARG A 46 -5.14 10.09 5.43
CA ARG A 46 -4.78 11.46 5.84
C ARG A 46 -3.29 11.61 6.13
N ASP A 47 -2.53 10.51 6.15
CA ASP A 47 -1.10 10.52 6.42
C ASP A 47 -0.33 10.87 5.14
N SER A 48 0.42 11.97 5.16
CA SER A 48 1.12 12.47 3.98
C SER A 48 2.27 11.58 3.53
N ASP A 49 2.93 10.86 4.44
CA ASP A 49 4.02 9.95 4.10
C ASP A 49 3.48 8.68 3.47
N GLN A 50 2.38 8.14 4.00
CA GLN A 50 1.70 6.98 3.42
C GLN A 50 1.08 7.33 2.06
N ALA A 51 0.46 8.50 1.93
CA ALA A 51 -0.05 9.01 0.66
C ALA A 51 1.05 9.14 -0.40
N ARG A 52 2.23 9.65 -0.02
CA ARG A 52 3.38 9.76 -0.93
C ARG A 52 3.86 8.38 -1.39
N ALA A 53 3.94 7.41 -0.48
CA ALA A 53 4.32 6.05 -0.82
C ALA A 53 3.30 5.38 -1.76
N ALA A 54 2.01 5.51 -1.48
CA ALA A 54 0.94 4.97 -2.32
C ALA A 54 0.99 5.55 -3.75
N ARG A 55 1.18 6.87 -3.90
CA ARG A 55 1.34 7.50 -5.21
C ARG A 55 2.59 7.02 -5.95
N ALA A 56 3.71 6.78 -5.24
CA ALA A 56 4.92 6.24 -5.84
C ALA A 56 4.74 4.82 -6.41
N LEU A 57 3.74 4.09 -5.89
CA LEU A 57 3.35 2.76 -6.36
C LEU A 57 2.25 2.81 -7.44
N GLY A 58 1.83 4.00 -7.88
CA GLY A 58 0.84 4.19 -8.94
C GLY A 58 -0.61 4.15 -8.47
N LEU A 59 -0.88 4.16 -7.16
CA LEU A 59 -2.25 4.22 -6.63
C LEU A 59 -2.78 5.65 -6.65
N GLU A 60 -4.06 5.80 -7.00
CA GLU A 60 -4.80 7.02 -6.71
C GLU A 60 -5.00 7.16 -5.20
N VAL A 61 -4.87 8.39 -4.68
CA VAL A 61 -4.97 8.66 -3.23
C VAL A 61 -5.98 9.76 -2.94
N ARG A 62 -6.88 9.48 -1.99
CA ARG A 62 -7.94 10.39 -1.54
C ARG A 62 -7.89 10.70 -0.05
#